data_AF-A0A2T2TIZ6-F1
#
_entry.id   AF-A0A2T2TIZ6-F1
#
_cell.length_a   1.000
_cell.length_b   1.000
_cell.length_c   1.000
_cell.angle_alpha   90.00
_cell.angle_beta   90.00
_cell.angle_gamma   90.00
#
_symmetry.space_group_name_H-M   'P 1'
#
loop_
_entity.id
_entity.type
_entity.pdbx_description
1 polymer ?
#
loop_
_entity_poly.entity_id
_entity_poly.type
_entity_poly.pdbx_seq_one_letter_code
_entity_poly.pdbx_strand_id
1 'polypeptide(L)'
;MMRPCLRRFAAPSSLFTWGLGPLAILLLSAVAVPQAAVGQTTIFDEPFNDDSQFIVTKGALGGGSSSYFKITDGSDIDESYDGITGNFLAGSDTDGDGDGTPDPQITWTGIDVSGEGGLQFTG
;
A
#
# COMPACT_ATOMS: atom_id res chain seq x y z
N MET A 1 -46.52 -41.39 80.38
CA MET A 1 -46.61 -40.38 79.30
C MET A 1 -45.19 -40.09 78.80
N MET A 2 -44.58 -41.01 78.05
CA MET A 2 -44.46 -41.04 76.58
C MET A 2 -43.81 -39.79 75.97
N ARG A 3 -42.49 -39.89 75.72
CA ARG A 3 -41.68 -38.97 74.87
C ARG A 3 -41.74 -39.43 73.41
N PRO A 4 -41.81 -38.50 72.45
CA PRO A 4 -41.06 -38.64 71.19
C PRO A 4 -40.55 -37.28 70.67
N CYS A 5 -39.63 -37.14 69.71
CA CYS A 5 -38.57 -37.94 69.11
C CYS A 5 -37.90 -36.94 68.14
N LEU A 6 -36.60 -36.65 68.29
CA LEU A 6 -35.89 -35.77 67.35
C LEU A 6 -35.80 -36.44 65.97
N ARG A 7 -36.37 -35.82 64.93
CA ARG A 7 -36.12 -36.21 63.55
C ARG A 7 -34.91 -35.43 63.01
N ARG A 8 -33.81 -36.14 62.78
CA ARG A 8 -32.75 -35.71 61.85
C ARG A 8 -33.28 -35.88 60.43
N PHE A 9 -33.26 -34.82 59.64
CA PHE A 9 -33.34 -34.92 58.18
C PHE A 9 -31.94 -34.75 57.60
N ALA A 10 -31.54 -35.73 56.79
CA ALA A 10 -30.29 -35.76 56.06
C ALA A 10 -30.33 -34.75 54.89
N ALA A 11 -29.22 -34.05 54.66
CA ALA A 11 -29.02 -33.25 53.47
C ALA A 11 -28.67 -34.17 52.28
N PRO A 12 -29.28 -34.00 51.10
CA PRO A 12 -28.73 -34.57 49.89
C PRO A 12 -27.66 -33.62 49.33
N SER A 13 -26.41 -34.08 49.40
CA SER A 13 -25.29 -33.56 48.62
C SER A 13 -25.44 -34.01 47.18
N SER A 14 -26.04 -33.18 46.32
CA SER A 14 -25.97 -33.37 44.87
C SER A 14 -24.84 -32.52 44.29
N LEU A 15 -23.66 -33.14 44.22
CA LEU A 15 -22.62 -32.78 43.27
C LEU A 15 -23.12 -33.17 41.87
N PHE A 16 -23.31 -32.19 40.99
CA PHE A 16 -23.33 -32.44 39.54
C PHE A 16 -22.60 -31.29 38.83
N THR A 17 -21.30 -31.49 38.66
CA THR A 17 -20.37 -30.63 37.92
C THR A 17 -19.90 -31.35 36.67
N TRP A 18 -20.56 -31.20 35.52
CA TRP A 18 -20.01 -31.49 34.17
C TRP A 18 -20.90 -30.74 33.17
N GLY A 19 -20.49 -29.90 32.23
CA GLY A 19 -19.19 -29.46 31.75
C GLY A 19 -19.48 -28.47 30.62
N LEU A 20 -19.33 -27.18 30.88
CA LEU A 20 -19.32 -26.13 29.86
C LEU A 20 -18.00 -25.35 29.93
N GLY A 21 -16.89 -26.10 29.94
CA GLY A 21 -15.55 -25.58 29.71
C GLY A 21 -14.84 -26.62 28.85
N PRO A 22 -14.17 -26.29 27.73
CA PRO A 22 -13.64 -24.99 27.29
C PRO A 22 -13.99 -24.64 25.81
N LEU A 23 -14.95 -25.34 25.17
CA LEU A 23 -15.11 -25.29 23.71
C LEU A 23 -15.57 -23.93 23.17
N ALA A 24 -16.31 -23.16 23.96
CA ALA A 24 -16.81 -21.84 23.54
C ALA A 24 -15.72 -20.75 23.51
N ILE A 25 -14.60 -20.93 24.23
CA ILE A 25 -13.50 -19.94 24.26
C ILE A 25 -12.53 -20.17 23.08
N LEU A 26 -12.42 -21.41 22.59
CA LEU A 26 -11.57 -21.74 21.43
C LEU A 26 -12.18 -21.30 20.09
N LEU A 27 -13.52 -21.21 19.98
CA LEU A 27 -14.17 -20.69 18.77
C LEU A 27 -14.10 -19.15 18.65
N LEU A 28 -13.97 -18.43 19.78
CA LEU A 28 -13.95 -16.96 19.77
C LEU A 28 -12.56 -16.36 19.50
N SER A 29 -11.50 -17.17 19.56
CA SER A 29 -10.12 -16.74 19.32
C SER A 29 -9.65 -16.95 17.86
N ALA A 30 -10.46 -17.60 17.01
CA ALA A 30 -10.13 -17.84 15.61
C ALA A 30 -10.56 -16.72 14.64
N VAL A 31 -11.26 -15.68 15.12
CA VAL A 31 -11.85 -14.62 14.26
C VAL A 31 -11.30 -13.24 14.62
N ALA A 32 -10.01 -13.16 14.88
CA ALA A 32 -9.29 -11.89 14.91
C ALA A 32 -7.90 -12.09 14.31
N VAL A 33 -7.85 -12.62 13.09
CA VAL A 33 -6.71 -12.30 12.23
C VAL A 33 -6.91 -10.82 11.91
N PRO A 34 -6.04 -9.89 12.38
CA PRO A 34 -6.01 -8.57 11.78
C PRO A 34 -5.72 -8.84 10.31
N GLN A 35 -6.73 -8.63 9.47
CA GLN A 35 -6.59 -8.60 8.03
C GLN A 35 -5.56 -7.50 7.80
N ALA A 36 -4.29 -7.87 7.64
CA ALA A 36 -3.24 -6.94 7.29
C ALA A 36 -3.75 -6.24 6.05
N ALA A 37 -4.13 -4.98 6.23
CA ALA A 37 -4.56 -4.16 5.12
C ALA A 37 -3.39 -4.21 4.14
N VAL A 38 -3.59 -4.89 3.01
CA VAL A 38 -2.74 -4.73 1.83
C VAL A 38 -3.09 -3.33 1.31
N GLY A 39 -2.72 -2.33 2.09
CA GLY A 39 -3.19 -0.97 2.00
C GLY A 39 -2.11 -0.16 1.32
N GLN A 40 -2.33 0.12 0.04
CA GLN A 40 -1.57 1.04 -0.79
C GLN A 40 -0.13 0.60 -1.10
N THR A 41 0.08 0.09 -2.32
CA THR A 41 1.41 -0.17 -2.89
C THR A 41 2.03 1.08 -3.51
N THR A 42 1.24 2.13 -3.71
CA THR A 42 1.65 3.36 -4.40
C THR A 42 2.08 4.41 -3.38
N ILE A 43 3.38 4.55 -3.22
CA ILE A 43 4.02 5.46 -2.25
C ILE A 43 4.39 6.80 -2.90
N PHE A 44 4.38 6.82 -4.23
CA PHE A 44 4.61 8.00 -5.05
C PHE A 44 3.70 7.92 -6.28
N ASP A 45 2.92 8.98 -6.50
CA ASP A 45 2.08 9.17 -7.68
C ASP A 45 2.32 10.59 -8.19
N GLU A 46 2.66 10.71 -9.46
CA GLU A 46 3.02 11.96 -10.11
C GLU A 46 2.03 12.21 -11.25
N PRO A 47 1.12 13.19 -11.13
CA PRO A 47 0.10 13.42 -12.14
C PRO A 47 0.62 14.06 -13.44
N PHE A 48 1.88 14.53 -13.48
CA PHE A 48 2.51 15.16 -14.64
C PHE A 48 1.63 16.22 -15.30
N ASN A 49 1.00 17.08 -14.52
CA ASN A 49 0.13 18.15 -15.03
C ASN A 49 0.79 19.53 -14.99
N ASP A 50 1.96 19.65 -14.37
CA ASP A 50 2.76 20.87 -14.32
C ASP A 50 4.26 20.56 -14.19
N ASP A 51 5.12 21.48 -14.62
CA ASP A 51 6.57 21.30 -14.58
C ASP A 51 7.19 21.58 -13.20
N SER A 52 6.44 22.15 -12.26
CA SER A 52 6.90 22.40 -10.88
C SER A 52 7.00 21.15 -10.01
N GLN A 53 6.52 20.00 -10.51
CA GLN A 53 6.39 18.76 -9.74
C GLN A 53 7.67 17.94 -9.69
N PHE A 54 8.58 18.19 -10.63
CA PHE A 54 9.88 17.56 -10.71
C PHE A 54 10.93 18.56 -11.17
N ILE A 55 12.19 18.19 -11.02
CA ILE A 55 13.31 19.05 -11.42
C ILE A 55 14.03 18.35 -12.57
N VAL A 56 14.11 19.00 -13.73
CA VAL A 56 15.04 18.59 -14.78
C VAL A 56 16.44 19.03 -14.37
N THR A 57 17.22 18.09 -13.83
CA THR A 57 18.60 18.36 -13.38
C THR A 57 19.59 18.32 -14.54
N LYS A 58 19.21 17.70 -15.67
CA LYS A 58 20.03 17.62 -16.88
C LYS A 58 19.16 17.44 -18.11
N GLY A 59 19.43 18.22 -19.15
CA GLY A 59 18.55 18.35 -20.32
C GLY A 59 17.58 19.53 -20.18
N ALA A 60 16.50 19.53 -20.96
CA ALA A 60 15.45 20.54 -20.92
C ALA A 60 14.06 19.92 -21.08
N LEU A 61 13.06 20.63 -20.57
CA LEU A 61 11.64 20.35 -20.79
C LEU A 61 11.12 21.21 -21.95
N GLY A 62 10.22 20.67 -22.75
CA GLY A 62 9.47 21.42 -23.75
C GLY A 62 9.91 21.04 -25.16
N GLY A 63 9.12 20.21 -25.83
CA GLY A 63 9.49 19.45 -27.03
C GLY A 63 10.35 20.16 -28.07
N GLY A 64 11.27 19.40 -28.67
CA GLY A 64 12.23 19.87 -29.65
C GLY A 64 13.58 19.14 -29.50
N SER A 65 14.53 19.42 -30.38
CA SER A 65 15.80 18.67 -30.46
C SER A 65 16.74 18.87 -29.26
N SER A 66 16.51 19.88 -28.43
CA SER A 66 17.28 20.14 -27.20
C SER A 66 16.54 19.74 -25.92
N SER A 67 15.31 19.26 -26.05
CA SER A 67 14.43 18.97 -24.93
C SER A 67 14.13 17.48 -24.88
N TYR A 68 14.78 16.84 -23.93
CA TYR A 68 14.73 15.40 -23.75
C TYR A 68 13.48 14.94 -23.01
N PHE A 69 12.74 15.85 -22.39
CA PHE A 69 11.53 15.55 -21.66
C PHE A 69 10.36 16.40 -22.12
N LYS A 70 9.18 15.79 -22.11
CA LYS A 70 7.93 16.46 -22.44
C LYS A 70 6.78 15.87 -21.63
N ILE A 71 5.98 16.74 -21.03
CA ILE A 71 4.66 16.36 -20.51
C ILE A 71 3.70 16.32 -21.70
N THR A 72 3.02 15.19 -21.91
CA THR A 72 2.16 14.94 -23.08
C THR A 72 1.01 13.99 -22.73
N ASP A 73 -0.06 14.03 -23.51
CA ASP A 73 -1.16 13.06 -23.50
C ASP A 73 -0.97 11.95 -24.55
N GLY A 74 0.17 11.93 -25.25
CA GLY A 74 0.49 10.97 -26.31
C GLY A 74 0.02 11.41 -27.70
N SER A 75 -0.74 12.50 -27.84
CA SER A 75 -1.22 12.96 -29.15
C SER A 75 -0.19 13.73 -29.98
N ASP A 76 0.93 14.12 -29.36
CA ASP A 76 1.91 15.05 -29.93
C ASP A 76 3.36 14.53 -29.85
N ILE A 77 3.49 13.21 -29.85
CA ILE A 77 4.74 12.44 -29.94
C ILE A 77 4.57 11.34 -30.99
N ASP A 78 5.68 10.88 -31.59
CA ASP A 78 5.66 9.90 -32.68
C ASP A 78 5.47 8.44 -32.19
N GLU A 79 4.98 8.26 -30.97
CA GLU A 79 4.75 6.96 -30.33
C GLU A 79 3.34 6.88 -29.73
N SER A 80 2.71 5.71 -29.85
CA SER A 80 1.37 5.46 -29.30
C SER A 80 1.47 4.62 -28.04
N TYR A 81 0.86 5.10 -26.96
CA TYR A 81 0.79 4.41 -25.69
C TYR A 81 -0.66 4.05 -25.35
N ASP A 82 -0.90 2.79 -25.04
CA ASP A 82 -2.23 2.31 -24.62
C ASP A 82 -2.40 2.41 -23.10
N GLY A 83 -3.65 2.58 -22.66
CA GLY A 83 -4.01 2.54 -21.23
C GLY A 83 -3.68 3.81 -20.46
N ILE A 84 -3.29 4.89 -21.13
CA ILE A 84 -3.00 6.17 -20.49
C ILE A 84 -4.29 6.95 -20.21
N THR A 85 -4.38 7.52 -19.02
CA THR A 85 -5.42 8.48 -18.64
C THR A 85 -4.76 9.77 -18.19
N GLY A 86 -4.90 10.84 -18.97
CA GLY A 86 -4.28 12.13 -18.67
C GLY A 86 -2.88 12.29 -19.25
N ASN A 87 -2.09 13.17 -18.63
CA ASN A 87 -0.74 13.46 -19.08
C ASN A 87 0.29 12.50 -18.46
N PHE A 88 1.41 12.33 -19.14
CA PHE A 88 2.58 11.60 -18.67
C PHE A 88 3.85 12.30 -19.13
N LEU A 89 4.96 11.97 -18.48
CA LEU A 89 6.28 12.41 -18.87
C LEU A 89 6.85 11.45 -19.92
N ALA A 90 6.99 11.93 -21.15
CA ALA A 90 7.70 11.23 -22.22
C ALA A 90 9.18 11.68 -22.25
N GLY A 91 10.07 10.70 -22.37
CA GLY A 91 11.48 10.92 -22.69
C GLY A 91 11.72 10.77 -24.19
N SER A 92 12.51 11.67 -24.77
CA SER A 92 13.02 11.51 -26.14
C SER A 92 14.32 10.71 -26.09
N ASP A 93 14.53 9.91 -27.13
CA ASP A 93 15.77 9.17 -27.34
C ASP A 93 16.99 10.10 -27.35
N THR A 94 18.08 9.63 -26.76
CA THR A 94 19.36 10.32 -26.62
C THR A 94 20.50 9.59 -27.32
N ASP A 95 20.26 8.38 -27.84
CA ASP A 95 21.31 7.50 -28.36
C ASP A 95 21.69 7.78 -29.84
N GLY A 96 20.98 8.70 -30.49
CA GLY A 96 21.18 9.07 -31.89
C GLY A 96 22.48 9.84 -32.18
N ASP A 97 23.06 10.50 -31.18
CA ASP A 97 24.27 11.30 -31.36
C ASP A 97 25.36 10.81 -30.39
N GLY A 98 26.42 10.20 -30.92
CA GLY A 98 27.68 9.98 -30.20
C GLY A 98 28.42 11.28 -29.90
N ASP A 99 27.71 12.31 -29.44
CA ASP A 99 28.15 13.70 -29.26
C ASP A 99 28.72 13.98 -27.87
N GLY A 100 28.68 12.99 -26.96
CA GLY A 100 29.12 13.14 -25.59
C GLY A 100 28.17 13.99 -24.74
N THR A 101 26.94 14.20 -25.20
CA THR A 101 25.90 14.85 -24.43
C THR A 101 25.52 13.94 -23.28
N PRO A 102 25.65 14.41 -22.04
CA PRO A 102 25.51 13.51 -20.92
C PRO A 102 24.01 13.21 -20.70
N ASP A 103 23.66 11.97 -20.32
CA ASP A 103 22.28 11.46 -20.20
C ASP A 103 21.30 12.43 -19.50
N PRO A 104 20.09 12.66 -20.03
CA PRO A 104 19.12 13.55 -19.41
C PRO A 104 18.64 12.99 -18.06
N GLN A 105 18.35 13.88 -17.10
CA GLN A 105 18.03 13.50 -15.73
C GLN A 105 16.88 14.34 -15.18
N ILE A 106 15.97 13.65 -14.51
CA ILE A 106 14.90 14.23 -13.70
C ILE A 106 15.07 13.79 -12.25
N THR A 107 14.71 14.67 -11.33
CA THR A 107 14.79 14.44 -9.89
C THR A 107 13.49 14.87 -9.24
N TRP A 108 12.93 13.97 -8.44
CA TRP A 108 11.86 14.28 -7.50
C TRP A 108 12.48 14.52 -6.12
N THR A 109 11.92 15.47 -5.38
CA THR A 109 12.36 15.81 -4.02
C THR A 109 11.16 15.86 -3.09
N GLY A 110 11.40 15.74 -1.78
CA GLY A 110 10.32 15.83 -0.79
C GLY A 110 9.39 14.62 -0.75
N ILE A 111 9.77 13.48 -1.33
CA ILE A 111 9.03 12.22 -1.18
C ILE A 111 9.18 11.75 0.27
N ASP A 112 8.08 11.79 1.03
CA ASP A 112 8.03 11.25 2.39
C ASP A 112 7.81 9.74 2.33
N VAL A 113 8.80 8.98 2.80
CA VAL A 113 8.75 7.51 2.91
C VAL A 113 8.77 7.06 4.38
N SER A 114 8.49 7.96 5.31
CA SER A 114 8.51 7.68 6.73
C SER A 114 7.46 6.63 7.11
N GLY A 115 7.89 5.56 7.77
CA GLY A 115 7.00 4.46 8.16
C GLY A 115 6.83 3.39 7.08
N GLU A 116 7.38 3.62 5.89
CA GLU A 116 7.37 2.65 4.79
C GLU A 116 8.57 1.70 4.87
N GLY A 117 8.36 0.45 4.44
CA GLY A 117 9.40 -0.58 4.40
C GLY A 117 9.19 -1.51 3.21
N GLY A 118 10.28 -2.12 2.71
CA GLY A 118 10.18 -3.01 1.54
C GLY A 118 9.84 -2.29 0.24
N LEU A 119 10.24 -1.03 0.10
CA LEU A 119 10.06 -0.24 -1.12
C LEU A 119 10.68 -0.95 -2.32
N GLN A 120 9.89 -1.11 -3.39
CA GLN A 120 10.36 -1.59 -4.68
C GLN A 120 10.03 -0.53 -5.73
N PHE A 121 11.06 -0.03 -6.41
CA PHE A 121 10.90 0.82 -7.58
C PHE A 121 11.03 -0.07 -8.82
N THR A 122 9.98 -0.17 -9.61
CA THR A 122 9.99 -0.85 -10.90
C THR A 122 9.72 0.18 -11.98
N GLY A 123 10.56 0.20 -13.01
CA GLY A 123 10.34 0.95 -14.25
C GLY A 123 9.95 0.01 -15.37
#